data_AF-A0A496RMU8-F1
#
_entry.id   AF-A0A496RMU8-F1
#
_cell.length_a   1.000
_cell.length_b   1.000
_cell.length_c   1.000
_cell.angle_alpha   90.00
_cell.angle_beta   90.00
_cell.angle_gamma   90.00
#
_symmetry.space_group_name_H-M   'P 1'
#
loop_
_entity.id
_entity.type
_entity.pdbx_description
1 polymer ?
#
loop_
_entity_poly.entity_id
_entity_poly.type
_entity_poly.pdbx_seq_one_letter_code
_entity_poly.pdbx_strand_id
1 'polypeptide(L)'
;MKEFDSFLEKIVQEKEEEKRKLLEEAKKRRAKLLQTIEEEARFHFEEWFSREKEILLRKKEEEIFKAKLEIKKRILEEKEKIVYEALEKVKEFLEKNPHKLPKKKIITPSGEREEQLSYGEFLKFLKEKFADQIDKFFI
;
A
#
# COMPACT_ATOMS: atom_id res chain seq x y z
N MET A 1 -74.52 15.24 -54.16
CA MET A 1 -73.38 14.29 -54.17
C MET A 1 -72.06 15.03 -54.04
N LYS A 2 -71.67 15.90 -54.99
CA LYS A 2 -70.36 16.61 -54.96
C LYS A 2 -70.00 17.36 -53.66
N GLU A 3 -70.95 17.98 -52.96
CA GLU A 3 -70.68 18.70 -51.71
C GLU A 3 -70.40 17.77 -50.52
N PHE A 4 -71.03 16.60 -50.50
CA PHE A 4 -70.82 15.58 -49.46
C PHE A 4 -69.44 14.93 -49.62
N ASP A 5 -69.05 14.64 -50.87
CA ASP A 5 -67.74 14.08 -51.18
C ASP A 5 -66.61 15.05 -50.79
N SER A 6 -66.78 16.36 -51.06
CA SER A 6 -65.81 17.39 -50.65
C SER A 6 -65.69 17.56 -49.13
N PHE A 7 -66.79 17.38 -48.39
CA PHE A 7 -66.77 17.42 -46.93
C PHE A 7 -66.03 16.21 -46.34
N LEU A 8 -66.23 15.01 -46.89
CA LEU A 8 -65.50 13.82 -46.48
C LEU A 8 -64.00 13.92 -46.77
N GLU A 9 -63.60 14.47 -47.91
CA GLU A 9 -62.19 14.73 -48.24
C GLU A 9 -61.51 15.65 -47.22
N LYS A 10 -62.19 16.72 -46.78
CA LYS A 10 -61.66 17.63 -45.75
C LYS A 10 -61.45 16.93 -44.41
N ILE A 11 -62.42 16.11 -43.97
CA ILE A 11 -62.28 15.33 -42.73
C ILE A 11 -61.10 14.36 -42.82
N VAL A 12 -60.93 13.68 -43.95
CA VAL A 12 -59.80 12.77 -44.16
C VAL A 12 -58.47 13.53 -44.09
N GLN A 13 -58.37 14.69 -44.74
CA GLN A 13 -57.16 15.53 -44.68
C GLN A 13 -56.86 16.01 -43.26
N GLU A 14 -57.86 16.49 -42.52
CA GLU A 14 -57.69 16.93 -41.12
C GLU A 14 -57.19 15.78 -40.24
N LYS A 15 -57.75 14.57 -40.40
CA LYS A 15 -57.34 13.40 -39.62
C LYS A 15 -55.96 12.89 -39.99
N GLU A 16 -55.57 12.96 -41.26
CA GLU A 16 -54.21 12.67 -41.69
C GLU A 16 -53.19 13.66 -41.12
N GLU A 17 -53.55 14.94 -41.04
CA GLU A 17 -52.71 15.98 -40.47
C GLU A 17 -52.57 15.85 -38.95
N GLU A 18 -53.66 15.55 -38.24
CA GLU A 18 -53.62 15.20 -36.80
C GLU A 18 -52.72 13.99 -36.56
N LYS A 19 -52.86 12.92 -37.36
CA LYS A 19 -52.02 11.73 -37.27
C LYS A 19 -50.54 12.06 -37.50
N ARG A 20 -50.22 12.91 -38.48
CA ARG A 20 -48.84 13.35 -38.74
C ARG A 20 -48.27 14.11 -37.54
N LYS A 21 -49.04 15.04 -36.95
CA LYS A 21 -48.61 15.80 -35.76
C LYS A 21 -48.33 14.88 -34.58
N LEU A 22 -49.23 13.94 -34.31
CA LEU A 22 -49.06 12.95 -33.24
C LEU A 22 -47.81 12.09 -33.45
N LEU A 23 -47.55 11.65 -34.68
CA LEU A 23 -46.35 10.86 -35.00
C LEU A 23 -45.07 11.67 -34.81
N GLU A 24 -45.04 12.94 -35.23
CA GLU A 24 -43.88 13.80 -35.03
C GLU A 24 -43.63 14.12 -33.55
N GLU A 25 -44.68 14.35 -32.77
CA GLU A 25 -44.54 14.50 -31.32
C GLU A 25 -44.02 13.22 -30.65
N ALA A 26 -44.54 12.06 -31.04
CA ALA A 26 -44.07 10.78 -30.51
C ALA A 26 -42.59 10.53 -30.85
N LYS A 27 -42.16 10.87 -32.08
CA LYS A 27 -40.74 10.78 -32.48
C LYS A 27 -39.87 11.72 -31.66
N LYS A 28 -40.28 12.98 -31.46
CA LYS A 28 -39.54 13.96 -30.64
C LYS A 28 -39.42 13.51 -29.20
N ARG A 29 -40.51 12.99 -28.60
CA ARG A 29 -40.50 12.44 -27.23
C ARG A 29 -39.57 11.24 -27.13
N ARG A 30 -39.62 10.32 -28.10
CA ARG A 30 -38.73 9.16 -28.15
C ARG A 30 -37.26 9.58 -28.24
N ALA A 31 -36.93 10.52 -29.13
CA ALA A 31 -35.56 11.00 -29.29
C ALA A 31 -35.04 11.64 -27.99
N LYS A 32 -35.86 12.47 -27.33
CA LYS A 32 -35.50 13.09 -26.05
C LYS A 32 -35.29 12.03 -24.95
N LEU A 33 -36.16 11.03 -24.87
CA LEU A 33 -36.05 9.97 -23.89
C LEU A 33 -34.79 9.12 -24.09
N LEU A 34 -34.47 8.77 -25.35
CA LEU A 34 -33.23 8.06 -25.68
C LEU A 34 -32.00 8.87 -25.29
N GLN A 35 -31.99 10.17 -25.61
CA GLN A 35 -30.88 11.05 -25.25
C GLN A 35 -30.68 11.11 -23.73
N THR A 36 -31.76 11.25 -22.95
CA THR A 36 -31.66 11.27 -21.48
C THR A 36 -31.12 9.94 -20.93
N ILE A 37 -31.59 8.81 -21.46
CA ILE A 37 -31.09 7.49 -21.05
C ILE A 37 -29.60 7.33 -21.39
N GLU A 38 -29.18 7.79 -22.57
CA GLU A 38 -27.76 7.74 -22.98
C GLU A 38 -26.88 8.61 -22.08
N GLU A 39 -27.34 9.82 -21.73
CA GLU A 39 -26.63 10.72 -20.83
C GLU A 39 -26.53 10.15 -19.41
N GLU A 40 -27.62 9.61 -18.87
CA GLU A 40 -27.64 8.96 -17.55
C GLU A 40 -26.74 7.71 -17.52
N ALA A 41 -26.85 6.84 -18.53
CA ALA A 41 -26.02 5.64 -18.64
C ALA A 41 -24.54 5.99 -18.70
N ARG A 42 -24.19 7.03 -19.47
CA ARG A 42 -22.81 7.51 -19.57
C ARG A 42 -22.32 8.06 -18.24
N PHE A 43 -23.11 8.90 -17.57
CA PHE A 43 -22.74 9.47 -16.27
C PHE A 43 -22.50 8.37 -15.23
N HIS A 44 -23.44 7.42 -15.10
CA HIS A 44 -23.31 6.31 -14.16
C HIS A 44 -22.12 5.39 -14.49
N PHE A 45 -21.86 5.15 -15.77
CA PHE A 45 -20.71 4.36 -16.19
C PHE A 45 -19.39 5.07 -15.86
N GLU A 46 -19.27 6.36 -16.16
CA GLU A 46 -18.07 7.15 -15.87
C GLU A 46 -17.80 7.22 -14.36
N GLU A 47 -18.85 7.37 -13.54
CA GLU A 47 -18.73 7.38 -12.08
C GLU A 47 -18.29 6.00 -11.54
N TRP A 48 -18.98 4.93 -11.97
CA TRP A 48 -18.64 3.57 -11.56
C TRP A 48 -17.22 3.18 -11.97
N PHE A 49 -16.84 3.48 -13.22
CA PHE A 49 -15.51 3.19 -13.74
C PHE A 49 -14.43 3.95 -12.97
N SER A 50 -14.67 5.21 -12.63
CA SER A 50 -13.74 6.02 -11.85
C SER A 50 -13.53 5.46 -10.45
N ARG A 51 -14.61 5.04 -9.78
CA ARG A 51 -14.55 4.40 -8.45
C ARG A 51 -13.77 3.09 -8.49
N GLU A 52 -14.05 2.22 -9.46
CA GLU A 52 -13.32 0.95 -9.56
C GLU A 52 -11.85 1.13 -9.91
N LYS A 53 -11.54 2.10 -10.77
CA LYS A 53 -10.15 2.46 -11.08
C LYS A 53 -9.42 2.89 -9.80
N GLU A 54 -10.03 3.70 -8.95
CA GLU A 54 -9.42 4.13 -7.69
C GLU A 54 -9.21 2.96 -6.72
N ILE A 55 -10.18 2.06 -6.60
CA ILE A 55 -10.05 0.84 -5.77
C ILE A 55 -8.89 -0.02 -6.24
N LEU A 56 -8.78 -0.25 -7.55
CA LEU A 56 -7.69 -1.05 -8.13
C LEU A 56 -6.33 -0.39 -7.92
N LEU A 57 -6.24 0.93 -8.07
CA LEU A 57 -5.00 1.66 -7.81
C LEU A 57 -4.57 1.55 -6.34
N ARG A 58 -5.49 1.76 -5.40
CA ARG A 58 -5.20 1.60 -3.96
C ARG A 58 -4.75 0.18 -3.61
N LYS A 59 -5.44 -0.85 -4.14
CA LYS A 59 -5.02 -2.25 -3.94
C LYS A 59 -3.60 -2.50 -4.44
N LYS A 60 -3.27 -1.99 -5.63
CA LYS A 60 -1.92 -2.11 -6.18
C LYS A 60 -0.87 -1.40 -5.33
N GLU A 61 -1.18 -0.21 -4.82
CA GLU A 61 -0.31 0.53 -3.91
C GLU A 61 -0.07 -0.23 -2.60
N GLU A 62 -1.13 -0.79 -2.01
CA GLU A 62 -1.04 -1.62 -0.81
C GLU A 62 -0.19 -2.88 -1.04
N GLU A 63 -0.34 -3.56 -2.17
CA GLU A 63 0.46 -4.73 -2.54
C GLU A 63 1.94 -4.38 -2.69
N ILE A 64 2.24 -3.27 -3.39
CA ILE A 64 3.62 -2.78 -3.54
C ILE A 64 4.20 -2.41 -2.17
N PHE A 65 3.42 -1.76 -1.32
CA PHE A 65 3.86 -1.39 0.03
C PHE A 65 4.16 -2.64 0.88
N LYS A 66 3.27 -3.64 0.88
CA LYS A 66 3.47 -4.91 1.58
C LYS A 66 4.71 -5.65 1.08
N ALA A 67 4.90 -5.73 -0.24
CA ALA A 67 6.08 -6.35 -0.82
C ALA A 67 7.39 -5.63 -0.40
N LYS A 68 7.41 -4.30 -0.42
CA LYS A 68 8.56 -3.51 0.05
C LYS A 68 8.83 -3.74 1.53
N LEU A 69 7.79 -3.81 2.35
CA LEU A 69 7.91 -4.06 3.79
C LEU A 69 8.49 -5.45 4.06
N GLU A 70 8.01 -6.46 3.35
CA GLU A 70 8.50 -7.84 3.47
C GLU A 70 9.98 -7.96 3.06
N ILE A 71 10.37 -7.30 1.97
CA ILE A 71 11.78 -7.25 1.55
C ILE A 71 12.64 -6.59 2.63
N LYS A 72 12.21 -5.45 3.18
CA LYS A 72 12.93 -4.77 4.27
C LYS A 72 13.08 -5.68 5.49
N LYS A 73 12.02 -6.39 5.86
CA LYS A 73 12.04 -7.34 6.98
C LYS A 73 13.08 -8.45 6.74
N ARG A 74 13.07 -9.09 5.57
CA ARG A 74 14.06 -10.12 5.21
C ARG A 74 15.50 -9.59 5.23
N ILE A 75 15.73 -8.37 4.76
CA ILE A 75 17.05 -7.73 4.81
C ILE A 75 17.50 -7.51 6.26
N LEU A 76 16.61 -7.09 7.15
CA LEU A 76 16.92 -6.90 8.56
C LEU A 76 17.23 -8.25 9.24
N GLU A 77 16.41 -9.27 9.00
CA GLU A 77 16.64 -10.63 9.52
C GLU A 77 17.99 -11.19 9.08
N GLU A 78 18.35 -11.02 7.80
CA GLU A 78 19.65 -11.49 7.29
C GLU A 78 20.82 -10.69 7.89
N LYS A 79 20.66 -9.38 8.06
CA LYS A 79 21.67 -8.54 8.73
C LYS A 79 21.87 -8.95 10.18
N GLU A 80 20.79 -9.17 10.92
CA GLU A 80 20.85 -9.65 12.30
C GLU A 80 21.58 -11.00 12.36
N LYS A 81 21.23 -11.93 11.48
CA LYS A 81 21.89 -13.24 11.39
C LYS A 81 23.40 -13.10 11.15
N ILE A 82 23.82 -12.25 10.20
CA ILE A 82 25.25 -12.00 9.92
C ILE A 82 25.94 -11.42 11.16
N VAL A 83 25.30 -10.48 11.86
CA VAL A 83 25.85 -9.89 13.10
C VAL A 83 26.01 -10.95 14.18
N TYR A 84 24.99 -11.79 14.40
CA TYR A 84 25.06 -12.90 15.36
C TYR A 84 26.17 -13.90 15.01
N GLU A 85 26.29 -14.30 13.75
CA GLU A 85 27.35 -15.21 13.30
C GLU A 85 28.74 -14.60 13.48
N ALA A 86 28.90 -13.30 13.20
CA ALA A 86 30.16 -12.60 13.43
C ALA A 86 30.51 -12.53 14.93
N LEU A 87 29.52 -12.26 15.78
CA LEU A 87 29.70 -12.21 17.24
C LEU A 87 30.10 -13.58 17.81
N GLU A 88 29.46 -14.67 17.38
CA GLU A 88 29.86 -16.02 17.80
C GLU A 88 31.27 -16.37 17.33
N LYS A 89 31.67 -16.02 16.10
CA LYS A 89 33.06 -16.20 15.65
C LYS A 89 34.07 -15.41 16.48
N VAL A 90 33.74 -14.18 16.84
CA VAL A 90 34.59 -13.36 17.73
C VAL A 90 34.69 -13.99 19.12
N LYS A 91 33.58 -14.49 19.65
CA LYS A 91 33.53 -15.21 20.93
C LYS A 91 34.42 -16.46 20.91
N GLU A 92 34.23 -17.34 19.93
CA GLU A 92 35.07 -18.54 19.76
C GLU A 92 36.56 -18.20 19.64
N PHE A 93 36.88 -17.12 18.93
CA PHE A 93 38.25 -16.66 18.79
C PHE A 93 38.85 -16.17 20.12
N LEU A 94 38.10 -15.39 20.91
CA LEU A 94 38.53 -14.88 22.20
C LEU A 94 38.65 -15.99 23.24
N GLU A 95 37.77 -16.99 23.22
CA GLU A 95 37.86 -18.18 24.06
C GLU A 95 39.13 -19.00 23.76
N LYS A 96 39.51 -19.14 22.48
CA LYS A 96 40.75 -19.80 22.06
C LYS A 96 42.02 -18.96 22.30
N ASN A 97 41.87 -17.63 22.40
CA ASN A 97 42.97 -16.69 22.56
C ASN A 97 42.78 -15.78 23.78
N PRO A 98 42.69 -16.34 25.01
CA PRO A 98 42.38 -15.56 26.19
C PRO A 98 43.44 -14.50 26.49
N HIS A 99 44.68 -14.70 26.05
CA HIS A 99 45.78 -13.73 26.14
C HIS A 99 45.53 -12.42 25.39
N LYS A 100 44.55 -12.37 24.47
CA LYS A 100 44.14 -11.16 23.74
C LYS A 100 43.10 -10.33 24.49
N LEU A 101 42.52 -10.86 25.58
CA LEU A 101 41.64 -10.10 26.45
C LEU A 101 42.43 -9.00 27.18
N PRO A 102 41.79 -7.91 27.62
CA PRO A 102 42.47 -6.91 28.42
C PRO A 102 42.83 -7.46 29.80
N LYS A 103 43.86 -6.91 30.43
CA LYS A 103 44.22 -7.22 31.83
C LYS A 103 43.50 -6.26 32.77
N LYS A 104 43.09 -6.77 33.94
CA LYS A 104 42.64 -5.98 35.08
C LYS A 104 43.77 -5.86 36.10
N LYS A 105 43.88 -4.69 36.72
CA LYS A 105 44.71 -4.50 37.92
C LYS A 105 43.87 -4.81 39.15
N ILE A 106 44.38 -5.71 39.99
CA ILE A 106 43.80 -6.02 41.30
C ILE A 106 44.72 -5.44 42.35
N ILE A 107 44.20 -4.49 43.11
CA ILE A 107 44.89 -3.89 44.26
C ILE A 107 44.51 -4.72 45.49
N THR A 108 45.47 -5.47 46.03
CA THR A 108 45.32 -6.20 47.29
C THR A 108 46.18 -5.57 48.38
N PRO A 109 45.90 -5.81 49.68
CA PRO A 109 46.74 -5.32 50.78
C PRO A 109 48.22 -5.74 50.68
N SER A 110 48.50 -6.79 49.93
CA SER A 110 49.81 -7.39 49.66
C SER A 110 50.49 -6.86 48.38
N GLY A 111 49.89 -5.91 47.65
CA GLY A 111 50.45 -5.29 46.43
C GLY A 111 49.50 -5.30 45.23
N GLU A 112 49.95 -4.66 44.14
CA GLU A 112 49.24 -4.66 42.84
C GLU A 112 49.62 -5.91 42.03
N ARG A 113 48.61 -6.59 41.47
CA ARG A 113 48.81 -7.67 40.50
C ARG A 113 47.93 -7.47 39.27
N GLU A 114 48.46 -7.78 38.10
CA GLU A 114 47.68 -7.82 36.85
C GLU A 114 47.18 -9.23 36.58
N GLU A 115 45.87 -9.36 36.36
CA GLU A 115 45.22 -10.61 35.99
C GLU A 115 44.50 -10.44 34.65
N GLN A 116 44.52 -11.46 33.81
CA GLN A 116 43.79 -11.46 32.55
C GLN A 116 42.28 -11.44 32.84
N LEU A 117 41.51 -10.57 32.18
CA LEU A 117 40.05 -10.62 32.29
C LEU A 117 39.53 -11.94 31.74
N SER A 118 38.53 -12.50 32.42
CA SER A 118 37.72 -13.55 31.82
C SER A 118 36.81 -12.97 30.72
N TYR A 119 36.38 -13.83 29.81
CA TYR A 119 35.46 -13.43 28.73
C TYR A 119 34.15 -12.80 29.28
N GLY A 120 33.60 -13.37 30.36
CA GLY A 120 32.39 -12.85 31.00
C GLY A 120 32.59 -11.45 31.62
N GLU A 121 33.73 -11.20 32.27
CA GLU A 121 34.05 -9.87 32.81
C GLU A 121 34.27 -8.84 31.70
N PHE A 122 34.92 -9.24 30.60
CA PHE A 122 35.11 -8.37 29.44
C PHE A 122 33.77 -8.00 28.77
N LEU A 123 32.86 -8.96 28.61
CA LEU A 123 31.51 -8.68 28.10
C LEU A 123 30.72 -7.73 29.01
N LYS A 124 30.83 -7.89 30.33
CA LYS A 124 30.17 -7.00 31.29
C LYS A 124 30.72 -5.58 31.17
N PHE A 125 32.04 -5.44 31.08
CA PHE A 125 32.69 -4.15 30.83
C PHE A 125 32.22 -3.48 29.53
N LEU A 126 32.11 -4.24 28.43
CA LEU A 126 31.60 -3.68 27.16
C LEU A 126 30.14 -3.22 27.29
N LYS A 127 29.28 -4.01 27.95
CA LYS A 127 27.87 -3.62 28.18
C LYS A 127 27.76 -2.35 28.99
N GLU A 128 28.54 -2.20 30.07
CA GLU A 128 28.52 -1.00 30.91
C GLU A 128 29.10 0.22 30.20
N LYS A 129 30.21 0.05 29.47
CA LYS A 129 30.89 1.15 28.76
C LYS A 129 30.10 1.69 27.56
N PHE A 130 29.31 0.83 26.92
CA PHE A 130 28.56 1.17 25.71
C PHE A 130 27.04 1.19 25.91
N ALA A 131 26.55 1.12 27.16
CA ALA A 131 25.11 1.11 27.48
C ALA A 131 24.35 2.25 26.78
N ASP A 132 24.86 3.48 26.91
CA ASP A 132 24.25 4.69 26.31
C ASP A 132 24.21 4.69 24.77
N GLN A 133 25.05 3.88 24.12
CA GLN A 133 25.10 3.75 22.66
C GLN A 133 24.19 2.61 22.18
N ILE A 134 24.06 1.55 22.98
CA ILE A 134 23.18 0.42 22.70
C ILE A 134 21.71 0.87 22.73
N ASP A 135 21.33 1.68 23.72
CA ASP A 135 19.94 2.18 23.84
C ASP A 135 19.53 3.08 22.66
N LYS A 136 20.48 3.72 21.97
CA LYS A 136 20.23 4.56 20.79
C LYS A 136 20.14 3.78 19.49
N PHE A 137 20.53 2.51 19.47
CA PHE A 137 20.53 1.66 18.28
C PHE A 137 19.20 0.91 18.07
N PHE A 138 18.36 0.84 19.11
CA PHE A 138 17.06 0.15 19.09
C PHE A 138 15.84 1.11 19.04
N ILE A 139 16.07 2.40 18.78
CA ILE A 139 15.05 3.44 18.51
C ILE A 139 15.16 3.86 17.05
#